data_AF-A0A818AVR5-F1
#
_entry.id   AF-A0A818AVR5-F1
#
_cell.length_a   1.000
_cell.length_b   1.000
_cell.length_c   1.000
_cell.angle_alpha   90.00
_cell.angle_beta   90.00
_cell.angle_gamma   90.00
#
_symmetry.space_group_name_H-M   'P 1'
#
loop_
_entity.id
_entity.type
_entity.pdbx_description
1 polymer ?
#
loop_
_entity_poly.entity_id
_entity_poly.type
_entity_poly.pdbx_seq_one_letter_code
_entity_poly.pdbx_strand_id
1 'polypeptide(L)'
;MSQRNSTNEKLKTKNSSSPSNPNDEQRYCICQKREDELNDDDNNDFMIECDGCNGWFHGKCVDLADRIADDIEKYFCNECSKQQGPSIFKQRKKSTSKRLHGTQDFINKLKRKIFPSCEPVITRLKGNQVTAEYIAKNGFTKPILVANRDGLDMTLPNRTITLAEINELVGHDRFIDIIDCEKQVTYKMSFDDYIEYFESFERNKIYNVLSLEISNTKLGEQVITPQVVRDLSWATIGVWPIKKQEKQDEEEFDSNENQKKVTWPLQTIASLSKKKRRTISSTDTDQSDDEQFESLDANHFENFERPEVAKYCLMSPQSSYTDFHVDFGGSSVWYSVVRGEKIFYLIEPTDENLQKYADWSGSPNESETFLGDCVTHCYKMHLREENTVFIPPGWIHAVYTVTDSLVFGGNFLQSMGVDMQLR
;
A
#
# COMPACT_ATOMS: atom_id res chain seq x y z
N MET A 1 31.63 38.06 -26.80
CA MET A 1 32.33 36.75 -26.86
C MET A 1 32.42 36.26 -25.42
N SER A 2 31.74 35.25 -24.91
CA SER A 2 31.02 34.10 -25.44
C SER A 2 29.88 33.81 -24.45
N GLN A 3 28.63 33.75 -24.92
CA GLN A 3 27.49 33.30 -24.13
C GLN A 3 27.52 31.76 -24.12
N ARG A 4 27.63 31.17 -22.92
CA ARG A 4 27.43 29.73 -22.71
C ARG A 4 25.93 29.46 -22.67
N ASN A 5 25.39 28.91 -23.75
CA ASN A 5 24.07 28.31 -23.76
C ASN A 5 24.13 26.96 -23.01
N SER A 6 23.44 26.89 -21.87
CA SER A 6 23.15 25.65 -21.15
C SER A 6 21.80 25.14 -21.63
N THR A 7 21.77 24.33 -22.69
CA THR A 7 20.57 23.59 -23.08
C THR A 7 20.45 22.36 -22.19
N ASN A 8 19.48 22.39 -21.27
CA ASN A 8 19.07 21.25 -20.48
C ASN A 8 18.08 20.45 -21.35
N GLU A 9 18.60 19.57 -22.22
CA GLU A 9 17.75 18.68 -23.01
C GLU A 9 17.25 17.55 -22.10
N LYS A 10 15.93 17.50 -21.88
CA LYS A 10 15.27 16.38 -21.20
C LYS A 10 15.31 15.15 -22.12
N LEU A 11 15.50 13.95 -21.56
CA LEU A 11 15.28 12.69 -22.28
C LEU A 11 13.86 12.66 -22.86
N LYS A 12 13.72 12.13 -24.08
CA LYS A 12 12.43 11.91 -24.72
C LYS A 12 11.95 10.49 -24.42
N THR A 13 11.05 10.37 -23.44
CA THR A 13 10.22 9.18 -23.22
C THR A 13 8.77 9.50 -23.59
N LYS A 14 7.97 8.50 -24.00
CA LYS A 14 6.54 8.67 -24.30
C LYS A 14 5.73 7.46 -23.81
N ASN A 15 4.54 7.74 -23.27
CA ASN A 15 3.50 6.74 -22.95
C ASN A 15 2.41 6.77 -24.04
N SER A 16 1.79 5.63 -24.33
CA SER A 16 0.78 5.51 -25.39
C SER A 16 -0.60 6.01 -24.94
N SER A 17 -0.95 7.25 -25.27
CA SER A 17 -2.35 7.70 -25.27
C SER A 17 -2.59 8.85 -26.28
N SER A 18 -2.68 8.46 -27.57
CA SER A 18 -3.53 8.90 -28.72
C SER A 18 -3.75 10.41 -29.10
N PRO A 19 -4.28 10.77 -30.31
CA PRO A 19 -3.56 10.77 -31.61
C PRO A 19 -3.82 12.02 -32.50
N SER A 20 -3.08 12.18 -33.62
CA SER A 20 -3.63 12.44 -34.98
C SER A 20 -2.57 12.84 -36.03
N ASN A 21 -2.12 11.88 -36.84
CA ASN A 21 -1.91 12.15 -38.27
C ASN A 21 -2.12 10.85 -39.09
N PRO A 22 -3.03 10.80 -40.09
CA PRO A 22 -3.50 9.53 -40.67
C PRO A 22 -2.54 8.90 -41.70
N ASN A 23 -1.26 9.28 -41.72
CA ASN A 23 -0.38 8.99 -42.85
C ASN A 23 1.06 8.61 -42.49
N ASP A 24 1.32 8.15 -41.27
CA ASP A 24 2.67 7.68 -40.91
C ASP A 24 2.65 6.17 -40.66
N GLU A 25 3.08 5.39 -41.66
CA GLU A 25 3.45 3.97 -41.57
C GLU A 25 4.73 3.79 -40.72
N GLN A 26 4.92 4.58 -39.67
CA GLN A 26 6.22 4.70 -39.02
C GLN A 26 6.43 3.51 -38.08
N ARG A 27 7.11 2.49 -38.61
CA ARG A 27 7.58 1.34 -37.83
C ARG A 27 8.77 1.76 -36.98
N TYR A 28 8.70 1.47 -35.69
CA TYR A 28 9.78 1.71 -34.75
C TYR A 28 10.24 0.39 -34.13
N CYS A 29 11.31 0.45 -33.35
CA CYS A 29 11.89 -0.66 -32.62
C CYS A 29 12.39 -1.82 -33.51
N ILE A 30 13.12 -2.76 -32.90
CA ILE A 30 13.57 -3.98 -33.58
C ILE A 30 12.41 -4.96 -33.88
N CYS A 31 11.29 -4.85 -33.15
CA CYS A 31 10.14 -5.72 -33.34
C CYS A 31 9.30 -5.36 -34.57
N GLN A 32 9.45 -4.14 -35.11
CA GLN A 32 8.72 -3.66 -36.29
C GLN A 32 7.19 -3.77 -36.20
N LYS A 33 6.64 -3.98 -35.00
CA LYS A 33 5.20 -4.07 -34.74
C LYS A 33 4.57 -2.69 -34.94
N ARG A 34 3.36 -2.67 -35.51
CA ARG A 34 2.53 -1.47 -35.58
C ARG A 34 1.67 -1.33 -34.33
N GLU A 35 1.21 -0.12 -34.04
CA GLU A 35 0.36 0.20 -32.87
C GLU A 35 -0.95 -0.62 -32.85
N ASP A 36 -1.47 -1.04 -34.01
CA ASP A 36 -2.64 -1.90 -34.17
C ASP A 36 -2.37 -3.41 -33.92
N GLU A 37 -1.10 -3.81 -33.76
CA GLU A 37 -0.66 -5.19 -33.54
C GLU A 37 -0.14 -5.44 -32.12
N LEU A 38 -0.24 -4.44 -31.24
CA LEU A 38 0.13 -4.52 -29.82
C LEU A 38 -1.09 -4.97 -29.01
N ASN A 39 -0.91 -6.00 -28.18
CA ASN A 39 -1.92 -6.38 -27.18
C ASN A 39 -1.96 -5.32 -26.06
N ASP A 40 -2.99 -5.32 -25.22
CA ASP A 40 -3.11 -4.34 -24.11
C ASP A 40 -1.89 -4.30 -23.16
N ASP A 41 -1.19 -5.43 -22.99
CA ASP A 41 0.08 -5.54 -22.23
C ASP A 41 1.31 -4.95 -22.94
N ASP A 42 1.28 -4.84 -24.26
CA ASP A 42 2.32 -4.23 -25.09
C ASP A 42 2.08 -2.72 -25.25
N ASN A 43 0.82 -2.27 -25.19
CA ASN A 43 0.49 -0.84 -25.24
C ASN A 43 1.09 -0.08 -24.05
N ASN A 44 1.13 -0.67 -22.86
CA ASN A 44 1.64 0.02 -21.67
C ASN A 44 3.18 0.01 -21.55
N ASP A 45 3.91 -0.48 -22.57
CA ASP A 45 5.37 -0.59 -22.54
C ASP A 45 6.04 0.74 -22.97
N PHE A 46 6.97 1.25 -22.17
CA PHE A 46 7.53 2.58 -22.41
C PHE A 46 8.47 2.65 -23.63
N MET A 47 8.37 3.79 -24.32
CA MET A 47 9.25 4.35 -25.34
C MET A 47 10.62 4.91 -24.88
N ILE A 48 11.79 4.45 -25.37
CA ILE A 48 13.06 5.21 -25.29
C ILE A 48 13.71 5.47 -26.65
N GLU A 49 14.19 6.69 -26.88
CA GLU A 49 14.93 7.12 -28.10
C GLU A 49 16.44 6.89 -27.93
N CYS A 50 17.10 6.27 -28.92
CA CYS A 50 18.54 6.04 -28.93
C CYS A 50 19.30 7.27 -29.46
N ASP A 51 20.21 7.83 -28.66
CA ASP A 51 21.07 8.98 -29.01
C ASP A 51 22.04 8.70 -30.17
N GLY A 52 22.32 7.42 -30.46
CA GLY A 52 23.21 7.03 -31.55
C GLY A 52 22.56 6.98 -32.94
N CYS A 53 21.33 6.48 -33.05
CA CYS A 53 20.63 6.27 -34.33
C CYS A 53 19.28 7.00 -34.44
N ASN A 54 18.84 7.69 -33.38
CA ASN A 54 17.53 8.32 -33.23
C ASN A 54 16.34 7.35 -33.40
N GLY A 55 16.59 6.04 -33.29
CA GLY A 55 15.54 5.02 -33.29
C GLY A 55 14.82 4.96 -31.95
N TRP A 56 13.52 4.65 -31.97
CA TRP A 56 12.70 4.43 -30.78
C TRP A 56 12.58 2.93 -30.49
N PHE A 57 12.73 2.53 -29.23
CA PHE A 57 12.74 1.14 -28.81
C PHE A 57 11.86 0.91 -27.58
N HIS A 58 11.01 -0.11 -27.61
CA HIS A 58 10.28 -0.58 -26.43
C HIS A 58 11.27 -1.06 -25.37
N GLY A 59 11.05 -0.71 -24.10
CA GLY A 59 11.87 -1.17 -22.98
C GLY A 59 12.12 -2.68 -23.01
N LYS A 60 11.06 -3.49 -23.13
CA LYS A 60 11.17 -4.96 -23.21
C LYS A 60 12.00 -5.45 -24.41
N CYS A 61 11.96 -4.77 -25.56
CA CYS A 61 12.69 -5.19 -26.76
C CYS A 61 14.20 -4.96 -26.65
N VAL A 62 14.65 -4.16 -25.68
CA VAL A 62 16.06 -3.82 -25.46
C VAL A 62 16.51 -4.15 -24.05
N ASP A 63 15.74 -5.00 -23.35
CA ASP A 63 15.97 -5.43 -21.97
C ASP A 63 16.21 -4.25 -21.01
N LEU A 64 15.46 -3.16 -21.19
CA LEU A 64 15.52 -1.97 -20.37
C LEU A 64 14.22 -1.78 -19.61
N ALA A 65 14.27 -1.89 -18.29
CA ALA A 65 13.13 -1.57 -17.42
C ALA A 65 12.94 -0.04 -17.27
N ASP A 66 11.70 0.42 -17.14
CA ASP A 66 11.29 1.84 -17.03
C ASP A 66 12.11 2.59 -15.97
N ARG A 67 12.32 1.94 -14.82
CA ARG A 67 13.07 2.46 -13.67
C ARG A 67 14.52 2.82 -13.98
N ILE A 68 15.11 2.18 -14.99
CA ILE A 68 16.49 2.40 -15.45
C ILE A 68 16.53 3.56 -16.44
N ALA A 69 15.49 3.70 -17.27
CA ALA A 69 15.37 4.77 -18.25
C ALA A 69 15.44 6.17 -17.62
N ASP A 70 14.83 6.34 -16.43
CA ASP A 70 14.91 7.59 -15.66
C ASP A 70 16.34 8.02 -15.31
N ASP A 71 17.26 7.08 -15.18
CA ASP A 71 18.65 7.35 -14.77
C ASP A 71 19.61 7.44 -15.95
N ILE A 72 19.15 7.11 -17.16
CA ILE A 72 19.95 7.24 -18.37
C ILE A 72 20.00 8.72 -18.78
N GLU A 73 21.20 9.21 -19.11
CA GLU A 73 21.44 10.54 -19.69
C GLU A 73 21.51 10.47 -21.21
N LYS A 74 22.15 9.42 -21.74
CA LYS A 74 22.14 9.09 -23.17
C LYS A 74 21.98 7.59 -23.35
N TYR A 75 20.96 7.19 -24.11
CA TYR A 75 20.66 5.80 -24.39
C TYR A 75 21.31 5.37 -25.71
N PHE A 76 22.03 4.25 -25.70
CA PHE A 76 22.56 3.61 -26.90
C PHE A 76 21.99 2.20 -27.01
N CYS A 77 21.28 1.90 -28.11
CA CYS A 77 20.74 0.58 -28.38
C CYS A 77 21.84 -0.47 -28.59
N ASN A 78 21.48 -1.75 -28.63
CA ASN A 78 22.43 -2.88 -28.76
C ASN A 78 23.39 -2.76 -29.96
N GLU A 79 22.97 -2.13 -31.07
CA GLU A 79 23.86 -1.90 -32.21
C GLU A 79 24.74 -0.66 -32.04
N CYS A 80 24.17 0.46 -31.57
CA CYS A 80 24.94 1.68 -31.34
C CYS A 80 25.96 1.53 -30.22
N SER A 81 25.66 0.72 -29.19
CA SER A 81 26.55 0.50 -28.06
C SER A 81 27.84 -0.23 -28.44
N LYS A 82 27.82 -1.09 -29.46
CA LYS A 82 29.01 -1.75 -30.01
C LYS A 82 30.01 -0.75 -30.60
N GLN A 83 29.55 0.40 -31.08
CA GLN A 83 30.37 1.41 -31.74
C GLN A 83 30.68 2.61 -30.83
N GLN A 84 29.70 3.05 -30.04
CA GLN A 84 29.77 4.27 -29.23
C GLN A 84 30.04 3.99 -27.74
N GLY A 85 30.03 2.72 -27.33
CA GLY A 85 30.12 2.31 -25.94
C GLY A 85 28.74 2.20 -25.24
N PRO A 86 28.71 1.76 -23.98
CA PRO A 86 27.46 1.59 -23.25
C PRO A 86 26.72 2.92 -23.04
N SER A 87 25.40 2.84 -22.81
CA SER A 87 24.56 3.97 -22.43
C SER A 87 25.18 4.79 -21.29
N ILE A 88 25.12 6.10 -21.40
CA ILE A 88 25.67 7.03 -20.41
C ILE A 88 24.60 7.30 -19.37
N PHE A 89 24.87 6.94 -18.13
CA PHE A 89 23.98 7.22 -17.01
C PHE A 89 24.24 8.63 -16.47
N LYS A 90 23.17 9.27 -16.00
CA LYS A 90 23.25 10.54 -15.28
C LYS A 90 24.27 10.36 -14.17
N GLN A 91 25.36 11.13 -14.22
CA GLN A 91 26.28 11.14 -13.10
C GLN A 91 25.48 11.53 -11.86
N ARG A 92 25.69 10.81 -10.73
CA ARG A 92 25.18 11.19 -9.41
C ARG A 92 25.71 12.59 -9.08
N LYS A 93 25.07 13.62 -9.58
CA LYS A 93 25.23 14.99 -9.09
C LYS A 93 24.82 14.91 -7.62
N LYS A 94 25.64 15.46 -6.72
CA LYS A 94 25.16 15.77 -5.36
C LYS A 94 23.84 16.48 -5.55
N SER A 95 22.75 15.80 -5.20
CA SER A 95 21.40 16.30 -5.44
C SER A 95 21.33 17.71 -4.86
N THR A 96 21.12 18.71 -5.73
CA THR A 96 20.63 20.02 -5.29
C THR A 96 19.14 19.94 -4.94
N SER A 97 18.48 18.82 -5.26
CA SER A 97 17.17 18.51 -4.70
C SER A 97 17.36 18.32 -3.20
N LYS A 98 16.69 19.19 -2.44
CA LYS A 98 16.64 19.17 -0.98
C LYS A 98 15.83 17.99 -0.43
N ARG A 99 15.36 17.07 -1.29
CA ARG A 99 14.57 15.91 -0.89
C ARG A 99 15.38 15.06 0.08
N LEU A 100 14.91 15.00 1.33
CA LEU A 100 15.60 14.27 2.40
C LEU A 100 15.08 12.85 2.46
N HIS A 101 13.78 12.64 2.41
CA HIS A 101 13.17 11.38 2.86
C HIS A 101 13.57 10.19 1.97
N GLY A 102 13.87 9.07 2.61
CA GLY A 102 14.29 7.83 1.94
C GLY A 102 15.74 7.80 1.42
N THR A 103 16.44 8.94 1.36
CA THR A 103 17.88 8.97 1.02
C THR A 103 18.74 8.34 2.11
N GLN A 104 19.92 7.82 1.76
CA GLN A 104 20.83 7.21 2.74
C GLN A 104 21.22 8.19 3.87
N ASP A 105 21.42 9.47 3.55
CA ASP A 105 21.74 10.50 4.54
C ASP A 105 20.59 10.74 5.51
N PHE A 106 19.35 10.75 5.02
CA PHE A 106 18.16 10.81 5.87
C PHE A 106 18.05 9.58 6.76
N ILE A 107 18.21 8.37 6.21
CA ILE A 107 18.17 7.13 7.01
C ILE A 107 19.24 7.16 8.11
N ASN A 108 20.45 7.63 7.80
CA ASN A 108 21.52 7.78 8.78
C ASN A 108 21.17 8.78 9.90
N LYS A 109 20.48 9.89 9.56
CA LYS A 109 19.97 10.86 10.55
C LYS A 109 18.83 10.26 11.37
N LEU A 110 17.86 9.61 10.73
CA LEU A 110 16.71 8.97 11.35
C LEU A 110 17.13 7.92 12.40
N LYS A 111 18.13 7.09 12.07
CA LYS A 111 18.70 6.09 12.99
C LYS A 111 19.32 6.70 14.25
N ARG A 112 19.86 7.91 14.17
CA ARG A 112 20.50 8.63 15.29
C ARG A 112 19.51 9.45 16.11
N LYS A 113 18.33 9.74 15.56
CA LYS A 113 17.31 10.54 16.21
C LYS A 113 16.73 9.77 17.41
N ILE A 114 16.53 10.49 18.51
CA ILE A 114 15.95 9.95 19.74
C ILE A 114 14.45 10.22 19.68
N PHE A 115 13.67 9.18 19.92
CA PHE A 115 12.21 9.23 19.97
C PHE A 115 11.75 8.69 21.33
N PRO A 116 10.66 9.24 21.90
CA PRO A 116 10.01 8.62 23.04
C PRO A 116 9.56 7.19 22.73
N SER A 117 9.55 6.34 23.76
CA SER A 117 9.03 4.97 23.66
C SER A 117 7.52 4.97 23.40
N CYS A 118 7.03 4.00 22.64
CA CYS A 118 5.60 3.81 22.37
C CYS A 118 4.78 3.31 23.58
N GLU A 119 5.39 2.86 24.68
CA GLU A 119 4.65 2.31 25.85
C GLU A 119 3.46 3.15 26.35
N PRO A 120 3.53 4.50 26.43
CA PRO A 120 2.38 5.31 26.90
C PRO A 120 1.16 5.27 25.97
N VAL A 121 1.39 4.92 24.71
CA VAL A 121 0.41 5.05 23.63
C VAL A 121 -0.02 3.73 23.02
N ILE A 122 0.54 2.61 23.46
CA ILE A 122 0.10 1.28 23.05
C ILE A 122 -0.65 0.56 24.16
N THR A 123 -1.44 -0.43 23.77
CA THR A 123 -2.01 -1.42 24.68
C THR A 123 -1.36 -2.77 24.40
N ARG A 124 -0.77 -3.41 25.42
CA ARG A 124 -0.18 -4.75 25.27
C ARG A 124 -1.19 -5.82 25.66
N LEU A 125 -1.48 -6.73 24.75
CA LEU A 125 -2.40 -7.85 24.95
C LEU A 125 -1.76 -9.16 24.51
N LYS A 126 -2.21 -10.27 25.10
CA LYS A 126 -2.03 -11.61 24.53
C LYS A 126 -3.04 -11.84 23.41
N GLY A 127 -2.76 -12.74 22.48
CA GLY A 127 -3.64 -12.97 21.33
C GLY A 127 -5.08 -13.26 21.73
N ASN A 128 -5.28 -14.17 22.69
CA ASN A 128 -6.61 -14.53 23.20
C ASN A 128 -7.38 -13.41 23.94
N GLN A 129 -6.76 -12.25 24.16
CA GLN A 129 -7.41 -11.08 24.74
C GLN A 129 -7.84 -10.07 23.67
N VAL A 130 -7.36 -10.21 22.43
CA VAL A 130 -7.73 -9.34 21.31
C VAL A 130 -9.01 -9.87 20.68
N THR A 131 -10.15 -9.51 21.28
CA THR A 131 -11.48 -9.93 20.81
C THR A 131 -12.36 -8.74 20.48
N ALA A 132 -13.43 -8.98 19.69
CA ALA A 132 -14.42 -7.96 19.41
C ALA A 132 -15.08 -7.41 20.70
N GLU A 133 -15.31 -8.26 21.71
CA GLU A 133 -15.86 -7.84 23.01
C GLU A 133 -14.90 -6.95 23.78
N TYR A 134 -13.60 -7.28 23.78
CA TYR A 134 -12.59 -6.43 24.39
C TYR A 134 -12.61 -5.05 23.76
N ILE A 135 -12.62 -5.00 22.43
CA ILE A 135 -12.61 -3.74 21.68
C ILE A 135 -13.92 -2.97 21.92
N ALA A 136 -15.09 -3.62 21.87
CA ALA A 136 -16.38 -2.97 22.11
C ALA A 136 -16.47 -2.38 23.53
N LYS A 137 -15.84 -3.01 24.52
CA LYS A 137 -15.83 -2.56 25.91
C LYS A 137 -14.83 -1.43 26.18
N ASN A 138 -13.63 -1.49 25.60
CA ASN A 138 -12.52 -0.60 25.94
C ASN A 138 -12.25 0.47 24.87
N GLY A 139 -12.88 0.35 23.71
CA GLY A 139 -12.56 1.12 22.52
C GLY A 139 -11.30 0.62 21.80
N PHE A 140 -11.17 1.01 20.54
CA PHE A 140 -9.97 0.79 19.73
C PHE A 140 -9.40 2.14 19.31
N THR A 141 -8.78 2.84 20.26
CA THR A 141 -8.24 4.19 20.08
C THR A 141 -6.72 4.24 20.15
N LYS A 142 -6.08 3.19 20.69
CA LYS A 142 -4.63 3.03 20.79
C LYS A 142 -4.17 1.78 20.05
N PRO A 143 -2.98 1.77 19.42
CA PRO A 143 -2.41 0.57 18.84
C PRO A 143 -2.32 -0.56 19.86
N ILE A 144 -2.73 -1.76 19.45
CA ILE A 144 -2.65 -2.96 20.26
C ILE A 144 -1.44 -3.75 19.78
N LEU A 145 -0.46 -3.96 20.66
CA LEU A 145 0.73 -4.76 20.38
C LEU A 145 0.63 -6.12 21.05
N VAL A 146 0.71 -7.16 20.23
CA VAL A 146 0.74 -8.56 20.62
C VAL A 146 2.14 -9.10 20.35
N ALA A 147 2.82 -9.57 21.40
CA ALA A 147 4.22 -9.99 21.30
C ALA A 147 4.38 -11.35 20.58
N ASN A 148 3.38 -12.23 20.69
CA ASN A 148 3.32 -13.54 20.05
C ASN A 148 1.89 -13.77 19.56
N ARG A 149 1.75 -14.18 18.30
CA ARG A 149 0.46 -14.36 17.61
C ARG A 149 -0.44 -15.48 18.17
N ASP A 150 0.04 -16.31 19.09
CA ASP A 150 -0.74 -17.36 19.74
C ASP A 150 -2.05 -16.82 20.33
N GLY A 151 -3.16 -17.43 19.93
CA GLY A 151 -4.52 -17.03 20.35
C GLY A 151 -5.14 -15.88 19.55
N LEU A 152 -4.50 -15.41 18.47
CA LEU A 152 -5.14 -14.49 17.50
C LEU A 152 -6.03 -15.22 16.47
N ASP A 153 -6.01 -16.56 16.48
CA ASP A 153 -6.75 -17.42 15.55
C ASP A 153 -6.52 -17.00 14.08
N MET A 154 -5.24 -16.75 13.78
CA MET A 154 -4.71 -16.42 12.46
C MET A 154 -3.83 -17.56 11.94
N THR A 155 -3.75 -17.69 10.62
CA THR A 155 -2.82 -18.61 9.95
C THR A 155 -2.01 -17.82 8.94
N LEU A 156 -0.69 -18.00 8.98
CA LEU A 156 0.24 -17.43 8.01
C LEU A 156 1.06 -18.56 7.38
N PRO A 157 1.58 -18.36 6.15
CA PRO A 157 2.53 -19.25 5.54
C PRO A 157 3.74 -19.51 6.43
N ASN A 158 4.45 -20.61 6.15
CA ASN A 158 5.65 -20.97 6.89
C ASN A 158 6.67 -19.80 6.88
N ARG A 159 7.25 -19.48 8.04
CA ARG A 159 8.26 -18.42 8.18
C ARG A 159 9.48 -18.57 7.28
N THR A 160 9.77 -19.79 6.83
CA THR A 160 10.88 -20.09 5.91
C THR A 160 10.50 -19.96 4.45
N ILE A 161 9.26 -19.57 4.12
CA ILE A 161 8.83 -19.36 2.73
C ILE A 161 9.77 -18.39 2.01
N THR A 162 10.16 -18.79 0.82
CA THR A 162 11.07 -18.06 -0.07
C THR A 162 10.27 -17.12 -0.98
N LEU A 163 10.94 -16.12 -1.57
CA LEU A 163 10.27 -15.23 -2.52
C LEU A 163 9.89 -15.99 -3.81
N ALA A 164 10.66 -17.01 -4.19
CA ALA A 164 10.31 -17.89 -5.31
C ALA A 164 9.00 -18.66 -5.06
N GLU A 165 8.82 -19.25 -3.87
CA GLU A 165 7.56 -19.92 -3.49
C GLU A 165 6.39 -18.91 -3.41
N ILE A 166 6.63 -17.69 -2.90
CA ILE A 166 5.62 -16.62 -2.91
C ILE A 166 5.21 -16.29 -4.35
N ASN A 167 6.17 -16.14 -5.26
CA ASN A 167 5.88 -15.85 -6.67
C ASN A 167 5.08 -16.98 -7.34
N GLU A 168 5.42 -18.25 -7.10
CA GLU A 168 4.66 -19.39 -7.60
C GLU A 168 3.19 -19.37 -7.10
N LEU A 169 2.98 -19.07 -5.82
CA LEU A 169 1.66 -19.03 -5.20
C LEU A 169 0.83 -17.81 -5.61
N VAL A 170 1.48 -16.70 -5.96
CA VAL A 170 0.85 -15.47 -6.45
C VAL A 170 0.57 -15.54 -7.95
N GLY A 171 1.41 -16.24 -8.71
CA GLY A 171 1.39 -16.38 -10.16
C GLY A 171 2.55 -15.63 -10.84
N HIS A 172 3.37 -16.37 -11.59
CA HIS A 172 4.64 -15.89 -12.19
C HIS A 172 4.50 -14.68 -13.13
N ASP A 173 3.39 -14.56 -13.85
CA ASP A 173 3.21 -13.52 -14.88
C ASP A 173 2.77 -12.16 -14.31
N ARG A 174 2.78 -11.98 -12.97
CA ARG A 174 2.33 -10.74 -12.34
C ARG A 174 3.43 -9.68 -12.28
N PHE A 175 3.07 -8.48 -12.75
CA PHE A 175 3.76 -7.25 -12.37
C PHE A 175 3.32 -6.82 -10.98
N ILE A 176 4.30 -6.46 -10.15
CA ILE A 176 4.10 -5.95 -8.80
C ILE A 176 4.47 -4.47 -8.72
N ASP A 177 3.78 -3.74 -7.86
CA ASP A 177 4.11 -2.35 -7.57
C ASP A 177 5.28 -2.30 -6.58
N ILE A 178 6.38 -1.72 -7.02
CA ILE A 178 7.60 -1.51 -6.23
C ILE A 178 7.79 -0.02 -5.94
N ILE A 179 8.19 0.31 -4.74
CA ILE A 179 8.47 1.68 -4.31
C ILE A 179 9.99 1.88 -4.32
N ASP A 180 10.50 2.78 -5.16
CA ASP A 180 11.87 3.28 -5.04
C ASP A 180 11.93 4.16 -3.79
N CYS A 181 12.52 3.64 -2.71
CA CYS A 181 12.55 4.35 -1.43
C CYS A 181 13.34 5.67 -1.50
N GLU A 182 14.36 5.79 -2.36
CA GLU A 182 15.11 7.05 -2.47
C GLU A 182 14.29 8.11 -3.21
N LYS A 183 13.56 7.70 -4.25
CA LYS A 183 12.70 8.61 -5.04
C LYS A 183 11.31 8.80 -4.44
N GLN A 184 10.85 7.94 -3.54
CA GLN A 184 9.45 7.88 -3.06
C GLN A 184 8.46 7.86 -4.25
N VAL A 185 8.75 7.02 -5.25
CA VAL A 185 7.93 6.83 -6.45
C VAL A 185 7.68 5.34 -6.66
N THR A 186 6.48 5.00 -7.09
CA THR A 186 6.08 3.63 -7.42
C THR A 186 6.31 3.34 -8.90
N TYR A 187 6.91 2.19 -9.19
CA TYR A 187 7.09 1.62 -10.52
C TYR A 187 6.47 0.22 -10.56
N LYS A 188 6.24 -0.32 -11.75
CA LYS A 188 5.92 -1.74 -11.93
C LYS A 188 7.20 -2.52 -12.24
N MET A 189 7.28 -3.75 -11.73
CA MET A 189 8.38 -4.68 -11.95
C MET A 189 7.81 -6.09 -12.03
N SER A 190 8.37 -6.96 -12.88
CA SER A 190 8.00 -8.38 -12.83
C SER A 190 8.40 -8.95 -11.47
N PHE A 191 7.67 -9.94 -10.97
CA PHE A 191 8.05 -10.55 -9.70
C PHE A 191 9.42 -11.24 -9.82
N ASP A 192 9.74 -11.89 -10.93
CA ASP A 192 11.05 -12.52 -11.15
C ASP A 192 12.22 -11.52 -11.06
N ASP A 193 12.11 -10.35 -11.69
CA ASP A 193 13.13 -9.29 -11.58
C ASP A 193 13.27 -8.81 -10.13
N TYR A 194 12.16 -8.76 -9.39
CA TYR A 194 12.18 -8.38 -7.98
C TYR A 194 12.88 -9.42 -7.12
N ILE A 195 12.69 -10.71 -7.40
CA ILE A 195 13.41 -11.80 -6.71
C ILE A 195 14.90 -11.66 -6.97
N GLU A 196 15.31 -11.54 -8.24
CA GLU A 196 16.73 -11.38 -8.60
C GLU A 196 17.34 -10.16 -7.91
N TYR A 197 16.62 -9.04 -7.91
CA TYR A 197 17.01 -7.84 -7.17
C TYR A 197 17.14 -8.09 -5.67
N PHE A 198 16.14 -8.71 -5.06
CA PHE A 198 16.07 -8.90 -3.62
C PHE A 198 17.18 -9.86 -3.16
N GLU A 199 17.48 -10.90 -3.93
CA GLU A 199 18.50 -11.90 -3.58
C GLU A 199 19.92 -11.47 -3.96
N SER A 200 20.08 -10.36 -4.68
CA SER A 200 21.40 -9.81 -5.02
C SER A 200 22.25 -9.48 -3.79
N PHE A 201 23.56 -9.73 -3.90
CA PHE A 201 24.53 -9.45 -2.83
C PHE A 201 24.68 -7.95 -2.53
N GLU A 202 24.52 -7.11 -3.56
CA GLU A 202 24.58 -5.65 -3.44
C GLU A 202 23.37 -4.99 -4.10
N ARG A 203 22.61 -4.24 -3.30
CA ARG A 203 21.44 -3.48 -3.76
C ARG A 203 21.81 -2.00 -3.90
N ASN A 204 22.06 -1.55 -5.12
CA ASN A 204 22.39 -0.15 -5.43
C ASN A 204 21.24 0.84 -5.18
N LYS A 205 20.01 0.32 -5.17
CA LYS A 205 18.76 1.02 -4.88
C LYS A 205 17.93 0.19 -3.92
N ILE A 206 17.02 0.84 -3.21
CA ILE A 206 16.13 0.18 -2.24
C ILE A 206 14.72 0.16 -2.81
N TYR A 207 14.25 -1.01 -3.24
CA TYR A 207 12.90 -1.23 -3.76
C TYR A 207 12.06 -2.00 -2.76
N ASN A 208 10.97 -1.39 -2.33
CA ASN A 208 10.08 -1.94 -1.30
C ASN A 208 8.75 -2.37 -1.92
N VAL A 209 8.21 -3.51 -1.51
CA VAL A 209 6.87 -3.98 -1.90
C VAL A 209 5.95 -3.91 -0.69
N LEU A 210 4.92 -3.06 -0.78
CA LEU A 210 3.95 -2.84 0.30
C LEU A 210 2.51 -3.19 -0.08
N SER A 211 2.19 -3.21 -1.37
CA SER A 211 0.83 -3.28 -1.90
C SER A 211 0.53 -4.56 -2.69
N LEU A 212 1.30 -5.63 -2.49
CA LEU A 212 1.00 -6.92 -3.11
C LEU A 212 -0.22 -7.55 -2.42
N GLU A 213 -1.39 -7.29 -2.99
CA GLU A 213 -2.68 -7.86 -2.59
C GLU A 213 -2.76 -9.32 -3.06
N ILE A 214 -3.11 -10.21 -2.12
CA ILE A 214 -3.04 -11.66 -2.35
C ILE A 214 -4.35 -12.39 -2.13
N SER A 215 -5.48 -11.71 -1.83
CA SER A 215 -6.73 -12.36 -1.45
C SER A 215 -7.21 -13.37 -2.49
N ASN A 216 -7.05 -13.04 -3.78
CA ASN A 216 -7.45 -13.89 -4.90
C ASN A 216 -6.28 -14.70 -5.48
N THR A 217 -5.40 -15.23 -4.63
CA THR A 217 -4.25 -16.07 -5.02
C THR A 217 -4.14 -17.32 -4.13
N LYS A 218 -3.37 -18.32 -4.57
CA LYS A 218 -3.09 -19.51 -3.74
C LYS A 218 -2.35 -19.16 -2.45
N LEU A 219 -1.58 -18.07 -2.45
CA LEU A 219 -0.97 -17.56 -1.23
C LEU A 219 -2.02 -17.00 -0.26
N GLY A 220 -3.02 -16.31 -0.79
CA GLY A 220 -4.14 -15.78 -0.01
C GLY A 220 -4.98 -16.85 0.68
N GLU A 221 -5.14 -18.02 0.05
CA GLU A 221 -5.80 -19.20 0.63
C GLU A 221 -5.06 -19.72 1.88
N GLN A 222 -3.74 -19.58 1.92
CA GLN A 222 -2.92 -19.97 3.07
C GLN A 222 -2.92 -18.92 4.20
N VAL A 223 -3.48 -17.73 3.96
CA VAL A 223 -3.55 -16.64 4.92
C VAL A 223 -4.96 -16.51 5.49
N ILE A 224 -5.09 -16.85 6.77
CA ILE A 224 -6.26 -16.55 7.58
C ILE A 224 -5.90 -15.35 8.46
N THR A 225 -6.62 -14.24 8.30
CA THR A 225 -6.40 -12.99 9.07
C THR A 225 -6.60 -13.21 10.59
N PRO A 226 -6.36 -12.25 11.47
CA PRO A 226 -6.76 -12.40 12.88
C PRO A 226 -8.29 -12.48 13.03
N GLN A 227 -8.79 -13.29 13.96
CA GLN A 227 -10.24 -13.46 14.18
C GLN A 227 -10.93 -12.13 14.47
N VAL A 228 -10.32 -11.28 15.29
CA VAL A 228 -10.83 -9.93 15.59
C VAL A 228 -11.03 -9.05 14.34
N VAL A 229 -10.23 -9.26 13.28
CA VAL A 229 -10.36 -8.54 12.01
C VAL A 229 -11.59 -9.05 11.26
N ARG A 230 -11.80 -10.38 11.21
CA ARG A 230 -13.00 -10.98 10.61
C ARG A 230 -14.29 -10.59 11.36
N ASP A 231 -14.20 -10.44 12.67
CA ASP A 231 -15.36 -10.09 13.51
C ASP A 231 -15.77 -8.63 13.44
N LEU A 232 -14.87 -7.74 12.98
CA LEU A 232 -15.10 -6.29 12.96
C LEU A 232 -15.16 -5.69 11.55
N SER A 233 -14.51 -6.31 10.57
CA SER A 233 -14.39 -5.77 9.23
C SER A 233 -15.75 -5.73 8.53
N TRP A 234 -16.14 -4.56 8.01
CA TRP A 234 -17.34 -4.40 7.19
C TRP A 234 -17.35 -5.32 5.97
N ALA A 235 -16.18 -5.64 5.41
CA ALA A 235 -16.07 -6.54 4.27
C ALA A 235 -16.38 -8.00 4.63
N THR A 236 -16.32 -8.40 5.90
CA THR A 236 -16.54 -9.80 6.34
C THR A 236 -17.82 -9.99 7.14
N ILE A 237 -18.31 -8.98 7.88
CA ILE A 237 -19.50 -9.12 8.74
C ILE A 237 -20.84 -8.96 8.01
N GLY A 238 -20.84 -9.07 6.67
CA GLY A 238 -22.05 -9.02 5.86
C GLY A 238 -22.59 -7.63 5.55
N VAL A 239 -21.77 -6.56 5.70
CA VAL A 239 -22.12 -5.24 5.13
C VAL A 239 -21.93 -5.26 3.61
N TRP A 240 -20.91 -5.97 3.12
CA TRP A 240 -20.72 -6.17 1.69
C TRP A 240 -21.66 -7.27 1.15
N PRO A 241 -22.47 -6.99 0.12
CA PRO A 241 -23.38 -7.98 -0.44
C PRO A 241 -22.59 -9.10 -1.15
N ILE A 242 -22.84 -10.34 -0.75
CA ILE A 242 -22.28 -11.54 -1.38
C ILE A 242 -23.01 -11.78 -2.71
N LYS A 243 -22.28 -11.93 -3.82
CA LYS A 243 -22.89 -12.22 -5.13
C LYS A 243 -23.54 -13.61 -5.07
N LYS A 244 -24.70 -13.79 -5.71
CA LYS A 244 -25.49 -15.05 -5.65
C LYS A 244 -24.72 -16.32 -6.06
N GLN A 245 -23.65 -16.19 -6.86
CA GLN A 245 -22.78 -17.31 -7.26
C GLN A 245 -21.89 -17.82 -6.11
N GLU A 246 -21.35 -16.94 -5.28
CA GLU A 246 -20.48 -17.30 -4.14
C GLU A 246 -21.24 -18.04 -3.03
N LYS A 247 -22.57 -17.85 -2.94
CA LYS A 247 -23.43 -18.59 -2.01
C LYS A 247 -23.51 -20.09 -2.32
N GLN A 248 -23.40 -20.49 -3.58
CA GLN A 248 -23.44 -21.92 -3.94
C GLN A 248 -22.15 -22.61 -3.51
N ASP A 249 -21.00 -21.93 -3.67
CA ASP A 249 -19.70 -22.45 -3.28
C ASP A 249 -19.52 -22.46 -1.75
N GLU A 250 -20.03 -21.45 -1.03
CA GLU A 250 -20.03 -21.44 0.44
C GLU A 250 -20.97 -22.50 1.04
N GLU A 251 -22.17 -22.72 0.48
CA GLU A 251 -23.09 -23.76 0.98
C GLU A 251 -22.56 -25.19 0.71
N GLU A 252 -21.80 -25.40 -0.36
CA GLU A 252 -21.15 -26.69 -0.64
C GLU A 252 -19.94 -26.92 0.29
N PHE A 253 -19.22 -25.85 0.66
CA PHE A 253 -18.11 -25.90 1.63
C PHE A 253 -18.58 -26.08 3.09
N ASP A 254 -19.62 -25.36 3.52
CA ASP A 254 -20.20 -25.40 4.88
C ASP A 254 -20.91 -26.75 5.17
N SER A 255 -21.20 -27.55 4.14
CA SER A 255 -21.70 -28.92 4.30
C SER A 255 -20.65 -29.91 4.82
N ASN A 256 -19.36 -29.55 4.76
CA ASN A 256 -18.24 -30.40 5.17
C ASN A 256 -17.58 -30.01 6.49
N GLU A 257 -17.96 -28.88 7.11
CA GLU A 257 -17.36 -28.44 8.38
C GLU A 257 -18.43 -28.06 9.41
N ASN A 258 -18.42 -28.73 10.56
CA ASN A 258 -19.43 -28.62 11.60
C ASN A 258 -19.19 -27.36 12.47
N GLN A 259 -19.27 -26.15 11.90
CA GLN A 259 -19.15 -24.89 12.64
C GLN A 259 -20.52 -24.30 12.98
N LYS A 260 -20.75 -24.09 14.27
CA LYS A 260 -21.95 -23.43 14.79
C LYS A 260 -21.94 -21.95 14.40
N LYS A 261 -22.85 -21.53 13.52
CA LYS A 261 -23.20 -20.12 13.25
C LYS A 261 -23.49 -19.39 14.57
N VAL A 262 -22.60 -18.49 14.97
CA VAL A 262 -22.85 -17.54 16.05
C VAL A 262 -23.67 -16.39 15.46
N THR A 263 -24.99 -16.44 15.62
CA THR A 263 -25.87 -15.31 15.33
C THR A 263 -25.68 -14.23 16.39
N TRP A 264 -25.02 -13.13 16.05
CA TRP A 264 -25.09 -11.92 16.87
C TRP A 264 -26.50 -11.32 16.77
N PRO A 265 -27.15 -10.97 17.90
CA PRO A 265 -28.46 -10.36 17.86
C PRO A 265 -28.33 -8.89 17.46
N LEU A 266 -28.88 -8.52 16.30
CA LEU A 266 -29.11 -7.14 15.83
C LEU A 266 -29.91 -6.24 16.80
N GLN A 267 -30.24 -6.72 18.01
CA GLN A 267 -31.10 -6.03 18.97
C GLN A 267 -30.35 -5.07 19.90
N THR A 268 -29.02 -5.16 20.04
CA THR A 268 -28.30 -4.35 21.04
C THR A 268 -28.03 -2.91 20.58
N ILE A 269 -27.80 -2.66 19.29
CA ILE A 269 -27.53 -1.29 18.78
C ILE A 269 -28.80 -0.42 18.79
N ALA A 270 -29.99 -1.01 18.62
CA ALA A 270 -31.26 -0.31 18.70
C ALA A 270 -31.62 0.20 20.11
N SER A 271 -30.93 -0.27 21.16
CA SER A 271 -31.20 0.12 22.54
C SER A 271 -30.46 1.39 22.98
N LEU A 272 -29.38 1.76 22.28
CA LEU A 272 -28.57 2.95 22.59
C LEU A 272 -29.11 4.23 21.91
N SER A 273 -29.88 4.12 20.82
CA SER A 273 -30.51 5.27 20.15
C SER A 273 -31.78 5.79 20.87
N LYS A 274 -32.36 5.01 21.78
CA LYS A 274 -33.63 5.37 22.45
C LYS A 274 -33.49 6.29 23.67
N LYS A 275 -32.27 6.59 24.15
CA LYS A 275 -32.07 7.36 25.39
C LYS A 275 -31.82 8.87 25.22
N LYS A 276 -32.02 9.44 24.03
CA LYS A 276 -31.86 10.89 23.82
C LYS A 276 -32.98 11.52 22.98
N ARG A 277 -34.24 11.26 23.32
CA ARG A 277 -35.35 12.17 22.97
C ARG A 277 -35.82 12.88 24.23
N ARG A 278 -35.22 14.04 24.49
CA ARG A 278 -35.74 15.04 25.42
C ARG A 278 -36.90 15.76 24.72
N THR A 279 -38.06 15.73 25.36
CA THR A 279 -39.29 16.46 25.03
C THR A 279 -39.04 17.96 24.91
N ILE A 280 -39.39 18.55 23.76
CA ILE A 280 -39.68 19.98 23.59
C ILE A 280 -41.10 20.05 23.04
N SER A 281 -41.94 20.85 23.69
CA SER A 281 -43.37 20.98 23.42
C SER A 281 -43.65 21.88 22.22
N SER A 282 -44.66 21.46 21.46
CA SER A 282 -45.61 22.23 20.64
C SER A 282 -45.44 23.75 20.61
N THR A 283 -45.15 24.29 19.42
CA THR A 283 -46.13 24.92 18.51
C THR A 283 -45.34 25.53 17.36
N ASP A 284 -45.53 25.02 16.14
CA ASP A 284 -45.96 25.83 14.99
C ASP A 284 -45.95 24.97 13.73
N THR A 285 -47.00 25.19 12.95
CA THR A 285 -47.36 24.55 11.70
C THR A 285 -46.28 24.72 10.65
N ASP A 286 -45.81 23.62 10.04
CA ASP A 286 -45.38 23.66 8.64
C ASP A 286 -45.36 22.28 8.00
N GLN A 287 -45.48 22.31 6.68
CA GLN A 287 -45.91 21.28 5.75
C GLN A 287 -45.08 20.00 5.80
N SER A 288 -45.78 18.88 5.60
CA SER A 288 -45.23 17.54 5.50
C SER A 288 -44.43 17.37 4.21
N ASP A 289 -43.12 17.55 4.30
CA ASP A 289 -42.16 16.89 3.40
C ASP A 289 -41.83 15.53 4.01
N ASP A 290 -42.69 14.55 3.76
CA ASP A 290 -42.33 13.13 3.87
C ASP A 290 -41.31 12.85 2.75
N GLU A 291 -40.03 13.14 2.99
CA GLU A 291 -38.95 12.55 2.21
C GLU A 291 -39.03 11.03 2.41
N GLN A 292 -39.66 10.37 1.43
CA GLN A 292 -39.51 8.95 1.21
C GLN A 292 -38.01 8.68 1.09
N PHE A 293 -37.42 8.10 2.14
CA PHE A 293 -36.16 7.41 2.02
C PHE A 293 -36.44 6.19 1.14
N GLU A 294 -36.38 6.37 -0.17
CA GLU A 294 -36.34 5.25 -1.12
C GLU A 294 -35.27 4.30 -0.60
N SER A 295 -35.69 3.07 -0.29
CA SER A 295 -34.76 2.01 0.00
C SER A 295 -33.80 1.94 -1.18
N LEU A 296 -32.54 2.33 -0.98
CA LEU A 296 -31.50 2.19 -1.99
C LEU A 296 -31.58 0.75 -2.50
N ASP A 297 -31.97 0.63 -3.76
CA ASP A 297 -32.31 -0.62 -4.38
C ASP A 297 -31.10 -1.56 -4.20
N ALA A 298 -31.32 -2.76 -3.65
CA ALA A 298 -30.24 -3.73 -3.40
C ALA A 298 -29.48 -4.10 -4.69
N ASN A 299 -30.02 -3.72 -5.85
CA ASN A 299 -29.43 -3.83 -7.17
C ASN A 299 -28.29 -2.82 -7.44
N HIS A 300 -28.15 -1.73 -6.67
CA HIS A 300 -27.08 -0.74 -6.92
C HIS A 300 -25.67 -1.29 -6.63
N PHE A 301 -25.57 -2.27 -5.74
CA PHE A 301 -24.30 -2.90 -5.38
C PHE A 301 -23.88 -4.06 -6.30
N GLU A 302 -24.73 -4.51 -7.24
CA GLU A 302 -24.39 -5.60 -8.16
C GLU A 302 -23.19 -5.27 -9.07
N ASN A 303 -22.94 -3.98 -9.28
CA ASN A 303 -21.85 -3.47 -10.13
C ASN A 303 -20.53 -3.18 -9.40
N PHE A 304 -20.49 -3.32 -8.06
CA PHE A 304 -19.26 -3.04 -7.31
C PHE A 304 -18.55 -4.34 -6.91
N GLU A 305 -17.25 -4.39 -7.14
CA GLU A 305 -16.40 -5.49 -6.69
C GLU A 305 -16.05 -5.32 -5.22
N ARG A 306 -15.94 -6.46 -4.52
CA ARG A 306 -15.53 -6.49 -3.12
C ARG A 306 -14.14 -5.84 -2.98
N PRO A 307 -13.96 -4.92 -2.02
CA PRO A 307 -12.65 -4.30 -1.81
C PRO A 307 -11.68 -5.34 -1.22
N GLU A 308 -10.70 -5.75 -2.04
CA GLU A 308 -9.64 -6.66 -1.62
C GLU A 308 -8.49 -5.89 -1.02
N VAL A 309 -8.55 -5.69 0.29
CA VAL A 309 -7.56 -4.93 1.07
C VAL A 309 -7.18 -5.63 2.38
N ALA A 310 -7.70 -6.83 2.61
CA ALA A 310 -7.57 -7.53 3.89
C ALA A 310 -6.29 -8.36 4.00
N LYS A 311 -5.63 -8.67 2.87
CA LYS A 311 -4.44 -9.54 2.81
C LYS A 311 -3.39 -8.95 1.86
N TYR A 312 -2.34 -8.40 2.44
CA TYR A 312 -1.14 -7.97 1.74
C TYR A 312 0.06 -8.81 2.16
N CYS A 313 0.93 -9.11 1.19
CA CYS A 313 2.25 -9.70 1.41
C CYS A 313 3.32 -8.62 1.17
N LEU A 314 3.96 -8.16 2.24
CA LEU A 314 4.95 -7.09 2.17
C LEU A 314 6.36 -7.69 2.19
N MET A 315 7.17 -7.32 1.21
CA MET A 315 8.56 -7.73 1.09
C MET A 315 9.41 -6.47 1.08
N SER A 316 10.26 -6.33 2.10
CA SER A 316 10.95 -5.07 2.34
C SER A 316 12.42 -5.31 2.59
N PRO A 317 13.33 -4.88 1.71
CA PRO A 317 14.75 -4.95 1.98
C PRO A 317 15.14 -4.03 3.14
N GLN A 318 16.27 -4.34 3.77
CA GLN A 318 16.88 -3.53 4.78
C GLN A 318 17.02 -2.08 4.29
N SER A 319 16.73 -1.14 5.19
CA SER A 319 16.74 0.29 4.95
C SER A 319 15.61 0.86 4.10
N SER A 320 14.61 0.06 3.72
CA SER A 320 13.36 0.62 3.19
C SER A 320 12.69 1.57 4.18
N TYR A 321 12.19 2.69 3.68
CA TYR A 321 11.46 3.70 4.44
C TYR A 321 10.19 4.11 3.70
N THR A 322 9.08 4.08 4.42
CA THR A 322 7.76 4.60 4.01
C THR A 322 7.45 5.78 4.90
N ASP A 323 7.18 6.93 4.30
CA ASP A 323 6.99 8.17 5.03
C ASP A 323 5.66 8.22 5.79
N PHE A 324 5.45 9.30 6.56
CA PHE A 324 4.24 9.46 7.36
C PHE A 324 2.98 9.47 6.49
N HIS A 325 2.01 8.65 6.87
CA HIS A 325 0.71 8.58 6.22
C HIS A 325 -0.36 8.15 7.22
N VAL A 326 -1.61 8.35 6.83
CA VAL A 326 -2.79 7.67 7.38
C VAL A 326 -3.23 6.66 6.34
N ASP A 327 -3.56 5.43 6.76
CA ASP A 327 -4.06 4.41 5.85
C ASP A 327 -5.32 4.88 5.11
N PHE A 328 -5.46 4.40 3.87
CA PHE A 328 -6.57 4.78 3.00
C PHE A 328 -7.93 4.53 3.67
N GLY A 329 -8.87 5.46 3.45
CA GLY A 329 -10.20 5.44 4.05
C GLY A 329 -10.20 5.53 5.58
N GLY A 330 -9.08 5.96 6.19
CA GLY A 330 -8.91 5.95 7.65
C GLY A 330 -9.01 4.54 8.23
N SER A 331 -8.68 3.51 7.44
CA SER A 331 -8.84 2.12 7.85
C SER A 331 -7.98 1.75 9.05
N SER A 332 -8.42 0.72 9.77
CA SER A 332 -7.59 0.06 10.76
C SER A 332 -6.67 -0.94 10.06
N VAL A 333 -5.52 -1.23 10.66
CA VAL A 333 -4.54 -2.17 10.11
C VAL A 333 -4.27 -3.31 11.08
N TRP A 334 -4.09 -4.52 10.57
CA TRP A 334 -3.37 -5.59 11.24
C TRP A 334 -2.03 -5.82 10.53
N TYR A 335 -0.95 -5.98 11.28
CA TYR A 335 0.41 -6.06 10.73
C TYR A 335 1.22 -7.07 11.51
N SER A 336 1.61 -8.19 10.88
CA SER A 336 2.29 -9.31 11.52
C SER A 336 3.63 -9.61 10.87
N VAL A 337 4.71 -9.46 11.65
CA VAL A 337 6.08 -9.69 11.15
C VAL A 337 6.39 -11.19 11.17
N VAL A 338 6.56 -11.78 9.97
CA VAL A 338 6.92 -13.19 9.80
C VAL A 338 8.44 -13.40 9.81
N ARG A 339 9.18 -12.43 9.27
CA ARG A 339 10.64 -12.42 9.26
C ARG A 339 11.13 -10.98 9.28
N GLY A 340 12.24 -10.72 9.96
CA GLY A 340 12.91 -9.43 10.00
C GLY A 340 12.41 -8.50 11.11
N GLU A 341 12.65 -7.20 10.94
CA GLU A 341 12.42 -6.19 11.97
C GLU A 341 11.94 -4.87 11.36
N LYS A 342 10.90 -4.28 11.96
CA LYS A 342 10.25 -3.04 11.53
C LYS A 342 10.20 -2.04 12.66
N ILE A 343 10.49 -0.77 12.37
CA ILE A 343 10.30 0.33 13.30
C ILE A 343 9.17 1.20 12.78
N PHE A 344 8.14 1.37 13.59
CA PHE A 344 7.05 2.30 13.36
C PHE A 344 7.30 3.59 14.14
N TYR A 345 7.06 4.71 13.49
CA TYR A 345 7.04 6.04 14.10
C TYR A 345 5.59 6.51 14.16
N LEU A 346 5.01 6.53 15.35
CA LEU A 346 3.58 6.71 15.57
C LEU A 346 3.28 8.14 16.07
N ILE A 347 2.23 8.74 15.54
CA ILE A 347 1.70 10.03 15.97
C ILE A 347 0.21 9.87 16.26
N GLU A 348 -0.21 10.26 17.46
CA GLU A 348 -1.61 10.18 17.89
C GLU A 348 -2.51 11.07 17.01
N PRO A 349 -3.70 10.59 16.59
CA PRO A 349 -4.62 11.33 15.71
C PRO A 349 -5.44 12.38 16.48
N THR A 350 -4.75 13.30 17.15
CA THR A 350 -5.40 14.47 17.76
C THR A 350 -5.78 15.49 16.68
N ASP A 351 -6.75 16.37 16.97
CA ASP A 351 -7.14 17.44 16.04
C ASP A 351 -5.94 18.28 15.58
N GLU A 352 -5.03 18.60 16.51
CA GLU A 352 -3.81 19.35 16.22
C GLU A 352 -2.88 18.57 15.28
N ASN A 353 -2.66 17.28 15.53
CA ASN A 353 -1.75 16.47 14.73
C ASN A 353 -2.33 16.17 13.34
N LEU A 354 -3.64 15.94 13.23
CA LEU A 354 -4.32 15.75 11.95
C LEU A 354 -4.25 17.03 11.10
N GLN A 355 -4.42 18.21 11.70
CA GLN A 355 -4.22 19.47 10.99
C GLN A 355 -2.76 19.62 10.51
N LYS A 356 -1.78 19.35 11.39
CA LYS A 356 -0.36 19.39 11.00
C LYS A 356 -0.02 18.41 9.89
N TYR A 357 -0.60 17.21 9.92
CA TYR A 357 -0.45 16.22 8.86
C TYR A 357 -1.03 16.71 7.54
N ALA A 358 -2.26 17.26 7.56
CA ALA A 358 -2.89 17.81 6.36
C ALA A 358 -2.07 18.99 5.78
N ASP A 359 -1.60 19.90 6.62
CA ASP A 359 -0.75 21.03 6.22
C ASP A 359 0.58 20.55 5.62
N TRP A 360 1.20 19.54 6.24
CA TRP A 360 2.46 18.96 5.78
C TRP A 360 2.33 18.22 4.45
N SER A 361 1.32 17.33 4.34
CA SER A 361 1.06 16.52 3.14
C SER A 361 0.66 17.39 1.94
N GLY A 362 -0.03 18.51 2.19
CA GLY A 362 -0.32 19.50 1.14
C GLY A 362 0.84 20.46 0.83
N SER A 363 1.97 20.37 1.52
CA SER A 363 3.06 21.36 1.40
C SER A 363 4.01 21.06 0.24
N PRO A 364 4.56 22.08 -0.44
CA PRO A 364 5.57 21.88 -1.48
C PRO A 364 6.91 21.35 -0.93
N ASN A 365 7.11 21.39 0.39
CA ASN A 365 8.33 20.96 1.08
C ASN A 365 8.13 19.67 1.89
N GLU A 366 7.04 18.93 1.65
CA GLU A 366 6.71 17.67 2.34
C GLU A 366 7.95 16.76 2.42
N SER A 367 8.59 16.55 1.26
CA SER A 367 9.73 15.65 1.12
C SER A 367 11.07 16.18 1.70
N GLU A 368 11.07 17.41 2.21
CA GLU A 368 12.22 18.06 2.87
C GLU A 368 12.03 18.19 4.38
N THR A 369 10.82 17.94 4.91
CA THR A 369 10.46 18.22 6.29
C THR A 369 9.94 16.96 6.98
N PHE A 370 10.65 16.49 8.00
CA PHE A 370 10.24 15.29 8.71
C PHE A 370 9.07 15.62 9.65
N LEU A 371 7.86 15.14 9.36
CA LEU A 371 6.64 15.46 10.13
C LEU A 371 6.78 15.17 11.64
N GLY A 372 7.57 14.15 12.01
CA GLY A 372 7.87 13.83 13.40
C GLY A 372 8.54 14.96 14.19
N ASP A 373 9.10 15.98 13.52
CA ASP A 373 9.64 17.21 14.12
C ASP A 373 8.60 18.33 14.28
N CYS A 374 7.46 18.23 13.61
CA CYS A 374 6.39 19.23 13.65
C CYS A 374 5.36 18.97 14.76
N VAL A 375 5.35 17.74 15.30
CA VAL A 375 4.42 17.30 16.34
C VAL A 375 5.11 17.25 17.70
N THR A 376 4.33 17.33 18.78
CA THR A 376 4.85 17.31 20.15
C THR A 376 5.50 15.98 20.50
N HIS A 377 4.89 14.87 20.08
CA HIS A 377 5.40 13.53 20.31
C HIS A 377 5.28 12.68 19.05
N CYS A 378 6.39 12.05 18.67
CA CYS A 378 6.45 11.00 17.68
C CYS A 378 7.06 9.77 18.34
N TYR A 379 6.28 8.72 18.54
CA TYR A 379 6.67 7.57 19.35
C TYR A 379 7.30 6.47 18.50
N LYS A 380 8.36 5.85 19.00
CA LYS A 380 9.04 4.75 18.31
C LYS A 380 8.56 3.40 18.85
N MET A 381 8.01 2.58 17.97
CA MET A 381 7.61 1.21 18.23
C MET A 381 8.48 0.26 17.41
N HIS A 382 9.09 -0.73 18.06
CA HIS A 382 9.93 -1.72 17.40
C HIS A 382 9.18 -3.06 17.35
N LEU A 383 8.93 -3.54 16.14
CA LEU A 383 8.33 -4.84 15.87
C LEU A 383 9.42 -5.81 15.40
N ARG A 384 9.45 -6.98 16.02
CA ARG A 384 10.30 -8.12 15.67
C ARG A 384 9.44 -9.25 15.13
N GLU A 385 10.09 -10.31 14.64
CA GLU A 385 9.44 -11.58 14.31
C GLU A 385 8.45 -12.01 15.41
N GLU A 386 7.31 -12.57 14.98
CA GLU A 386 6.16 -12.97 15.81
C GLU A 386 5.34 -11.83 16.43
N ASN A 387 5.79 -10.57 16.36
CA ASN A 387 4.97 -9.46 16.79
C ASN A 387 3.85 -9.19 15.78
N THR A 388 2.65 -8.97 16.31
CA THR A 388 1.49 -8.49 15.57
C THR A 388 1.01 -7.19 16.19
N VAL A 389 0.80 -6.16 15.39
CA VAL A 389 0.19 -4.92 15.83
C VAL A 389 -1.13 -4.68 15.12
N PHE A 390 -2.10 -4.15 15.87
CA PHE A 390 -3.34 -3.61 15.34
C PHE A 390 -3.32 -2.10 15.50
N ILE A 391 -3.43 -1.35 14.41
CA ILE A 391 -3.40 0.11 14.41
C ILE A 391 -4.84 0.60 14.17
N PRO A 392 -5.41 1.43 15.06
CA PRO A 392 -6.77 1.94 14.89
C PRO A 392 -6.83 3.10 13.88
N PRO A 393 -8.04 3.51 13.47
CA PRO A 393 -8.26 4.56 12.49
C PRO A 393 -7.52 5.87 12.81
N GLY A 394 -7.03 6.53 11.76
CA GLY A 394 -6.47 7.88 11.81
C GLY A 394 -5.02 7.98 12.29
N TRP A 395 -4.45 6.94 12.87
CA TRP A 395 -3.07 6.98 13.38
C TRP A 395 -2.06 7.27 12.28
N ILE A 396 -1.41 8.42 12.38
CA ILE A 396 -0.38 8.84 11.44
C ILE A 396 0.89 8.06 11.76
N HIS A 397 1.48 7.40 10.77
CA HIS A 397 2.68 6.62 11.01
C HIS A 397 3.63 6.55 9.81
N ALA A 398 4.93 6.45 10.11
CA ALA A 398 5.99 6.13 9.15
C ALA A 398 6.65 4.80 9.53
N VAL A 399 7.26 4.11 8.56
CA VAL A 399 7.84 2.78 8.78
C VAL A 399 9.25 2.70 8.23
N TYR A 400 10.19 2.26 9.08
CA TYR A 400 11.56 1.94 8.70
C TYR A 400 11.83 0.43 8.82
N THR A 401 12.50 -0.14 7.83
CA THR A 401 12.83 -1.57 7.78
C THR A 401 14.27 -1.80 8.22
N VAL A 402 14.46 -2.48 9.36
CA VAL A 402 15.77 -2.65 10.01
C VAL A 402 16.58 -3.75 9.35
N THR A 403 15.93 -4.84 8.97
CA THR A 403 16.50 -5.99 8.26
C THR A 403 15.54 -6.41 7.15
N ASP A 404 16.03 -7.17 6.17
CA ASP A 404 15.16 -7.77 5.15
C ASP A 404 13.97 -8.47 5.82
N SER A 405 12.76 -8.06 5.44
CA SER A 405 11.55 -8.40 6.17
C SER A 405 10.48 -8.96 5.25
N LEU A 406 9.76 -9.94 5.78
CA LEU A 406 8.52 -10.48 5.23
C LEU A 406 7.41 -10.25 6.26
N VAL A 407 6.33 -9.62 5.83
CA VAL A 407 5.20 -9.27 6.70
C VAL A 407 3.91 -9.61 5.97
N PHE A 408 2.93 -10.13 6.72
CA PHE A 408 1.55 -10.16 6.27
C PHE A 408 0.73 -9.15 7.06
N GLY A 409 -0.12 -8.41 6.36
CA GLY A 409 -0.99 -7.43 6.98
C GLY A 409 -2.23 -7.18 6.14
N GLY A 410 -3.02 -6.21 6.55
CA GLY A 410 -4.22 -5.83 5.84
C GLY A 410 -5.01 -4.75 6.54
N ASN A 411 -5.90 -4.16 5.78
CA ASN A 411 -6.73 -3.05 6.18
C ASN A 411 -8.17 -3.52 6.40
N PHE A 412 -8.87 -2.87 7.32
CA PHE A 412 -10.29 -3.12 7.58
C PHE A 412 -10.98 -1.87 8.12
N LEU A 413 -12.23 -1.67 7.69
CA LEU A 413 -13.13 -0.65 8.25
C LEU A 413 -14.06 -1.30 9.28
N GLN A 414 -14.37 -0.57 10.35
CA GLN A 414 -15.16 -1.09 11.46
C GLN A 414 -16.03 -0.02 12.13
N SER A 415 -17.12 -0.45 12.77
CA SER A 415 -18.20 0.45 13.20
C SER A 415 -17.88 1.37 14.39
N MET A 416 -16.88 1.05 15.21
CA MET A 416 -16.45 1.87 16.35
C MET A 416 -15.48 2.99 15.94
N GLY A 417 -14.99 2.96 14.70
CA GLY A 417 -14.05 3.94 14.14
C GLY A 417 -14.66 4.93 13.17
N VAL A 418 -15.98 4.89 12.94
CA VAL A 418 -16.66 5.59 11.83
C VAL A 418 -16.36 7.08 11.81
N ASP A 419 -16.43 7.76 12.95
CA ASP A 419 -16.18 9.20 13.02
C ASP A 419 -14.78 9.58 12.52
N MET A 420 -13.77 8.75 12.82
CA MET A 420 -12.40 8.97 12.36
C MET A 420 -12.18 8.47 10.93
N GLN A 421 -12.86 7.41 10.50
CA GLN A 421 -12.79 6.89 9.12
C GLN A 421 -13.40 7.86 8.10
N LEU A 422 -14.41 8.65 8.50
CA LEU A 422 -15.06 9.65 7.63
C LEU A 422 -14.32 10.99 7.58
N ARG A 423 -13.46 11.26 8.56
CA ARG A 423 -12.69 12.50 8.67
C ARG A 423 -11.46 12.42 7.77
#